data_AF-A0A1G4I9U9-F1
#
_entry.id   AF-A0A1G4I9U9-F1
#
_cell.length_a   1.000
_cell.length_b   1.000
_cell.length_c   1.000
_cell.angle_alpha   90.00
_cell.angle_beta   90.00
_cell.angle_gamma   90.00
#
_symmetry.space_group_name_H-M   'P 1'
#
loop_
_entity.id
_entity.type
_entity.pdbx_description
1 polymer ?
#
loop_
_entity_poly.entity_id
_entity_poly.type
_entity_poly.pdbx_seq_one_letter_code
_entity_poly.pdbx_strand_id
1 'polypeptide(L)'
;MHIKTALSSAEQAVAAATKTRQQHTLVLIAEPSYAKAAKIFFNFATSRLTEAQQALNKLTAETAEYAVKASYAAGRVDELMLILDEAQRGSENTNYCIRHDSNDATADKSPTAGCIAAFSQACTKTAANLNIKLTAAFKKDASTEHGTASKCKLTETVSTAFGRDRGNFDLPGGMLVIASAGDFEGDSFKAYALSKPPVDGLKKERPADEAFPTVAAGPPTTKTGILAILQKGSQPPELETAVKNYYGWDANHNDDAVQTEITKIFGLSEDGTKSTYLDVLEKLGYKQKSDTAADPIKLFEMNEEMLVNATNAATATNLKAKAAAKPCTAAKAPKDAEELCNGKSGDANSCNETAGCNYNSTGEANKKCTLKKEMKAQLEKASQETGGKDGKLLPIDVPNILKKKMAKRKTRM
;
A
#
# COMPACT_ATOMS: atom_id res chain seq x y z
N MET A 1 -12.89 16.95 -3.61
CA MET A 1 -12.71 16.10 -2.41
C MET A 1 -12.62 14.60 -2.73
N HIS A 2 -13.28 14.08 -3.77
CA HIS A 2 -13.28 12.64 -4.13
C HIS A 2 -11.91 12.03 -4.40
N ILE A 3 -11.03 12.71 -5.15
CA ILE A 3 -9.66 12.23 -5.44
C ILE A 3 -8.87 12.03 -4.15
N LYS A 4 -8.84 13.06 -3.29
CA LYS A 4 -8.14 13.01 -2.00
C LYS A 4 -8.67 11.88 -1.11
N THR A 5 -10.00 11.68 -1.08
CA THR A 5 -10.60 10.58 -0.32
C THR A 5 -10.20 9.22 -0.89
N ALA A 6 -10.27 9.02 -2.20
CA ALA A 6 -9.89 7.75 -2.84
C ALA A 6 -8.40 7.43 -2.62
N LEU A 7 -7.51 8.42 -2.79
CA LEU A 7 -6.07 8.27 -2.52
C LEU A 7 -5.82 7.95 -1.05
N SER A 8 -6.44 8.68 -0.12
CA SER A 8 -6.27 8.43 1.32
C SER A 8 -6.78 7.05 1.73
N SER A 9 -7.89 6.57 1.16
CA SER A 9 -8.38 5.21 1.37
C SER A 9 -7.40 4.16 0.84
N ALA A 10 -6.79 4.38 -0.33
CA ALA A 10 -5.75 3.49 -0.85
C ALA A 10 -4.50 3.45 0.03
N GLU A 11 -4.02 4.60 0.47
CA GLU A 11 -2.89 4.71 1.41
C GLU A 11 -3.16 3.96 2.71
N GLN A 12 -4.37 4.14 3.28
CA GLN A 12 -4.80 3.43 4.49
C GLN A 12 -4.86 1.92 4.28
N ALA A 13 -5.36 1.45 3.12
CA ALA A 13 -5.39 0.03 2.79
C ALA A 13 -3.98 -0.57 2.66
N VAL A 14 -3.04 0.15 2.04
CA VAL A 14 -1.62 -0.24 1.94
C VAL A 14 -0.97 -0.32 3.32
N ALA A 15 -1.19 0.69 4.18
CA ALA A 15 -0.65 0.72 5.53
C ALA A 15 -1.21 -0.42 6.39
N ALA A 16 -2.53 -0.64 6.35
CA ALA A 16 -3.17 -1.75 7.04
C ALA A 16 -2.63 -3.11 6.57
N ALA A 17 -2.52 -3.34 5.26
CA ALA A 17 -1.98 -4.58 4.71
C ALA A 17 -0.51 -4.81 5.08
N THR A 18 0.30 -3.75 5.09
CA THR A 18 1.70 -3.82 5.51
C THR A 18 1.81 -4.16 6.99
N LYS A 19 1.04 -3.49 7.85
CA LYS A 19 1.01 -3.74 9.29
C LYS A 19 0.54 -5.16 9.60
N THR A 20 -0.58 -5.62 9.04
CA THR A 20 -1.08 -6.98 9.25
C THR A 20 -0.05 -8.02 8.80
N ARG A 21 0.56 -7.84 7.61
CA ARG A 21 1.62 -8.74 7.14
C ARG A 21 2.79 -8.82 8.11
N GLN A 22 3.24 -7.70 8.66
CA GLN A 22 4.34 -7.65 9.63
C GLN A 22 3.96 -8.28 10.98
N GLN A 23 2.74 -8.03 11.49
CA GLN A 23 2.23 -8.67 12.70
C GLN A 23 2.31 -10.19 12.58
N HIS A 24 1.81 -10.75 11.48
CA HIS A 24 1.82 -12.20 11.30
C HIS A 24 3.20 -12.76 10.90
N THR A 25 4.11 -11.93 10.38
CA THR A 25 5.52 -12.31 10.20
C THR A 25 6.20 -12.49 11.56
N LEU A 26 6.00 -11.56 12.49
CA LEU A 26 6.52 -11.68 13.85
C LEU A 26 5.99 -12.94 14.53
N VAL A 27 4.68 -13.19 14.44
CA VAL A 27 4.04 -14.38 15.04
C VAL A 27 4.59 -15.68 14.44
N LEU A 28 4.81 -15.73 13.12
CA LEU A 28 5.39 -16.90 12.46
C LEU A 28 6.77 -17.28 13.05
N ILE A 29 7.53 -16.29 13.52
CA ILE A 29 8.87 -16.49 14.09
C ILE A 29 8.81 -16.72 15.61
N ALA A 30 7.99 -15.95 16.32
CA ALA A 30 7.91 -15.98 17.77
C ALA A 30 7.08 -17.15 18.31
N GLU A 31 6.08 -17.62 17.55
CA GLU A 31 5.08 -18.59 18.00
C GLU A 31 4.95 -19.78 17.02
N PRO A 32 5.94 -20.70 16.96
CA PRO A 32 5.97 -21.78 15.98
C PRO A 32 4.74 -22.70 16.02
N SER A 33 4.13 -22.89 17.19
CA SER A 33 2.90 -23.69 17.35
C SER A 33 1.71 -23.14 16.56
N TYR A 34 1.74 -21.84 16.23
CA TYR A 34 0.70 -21.15 15.46
C TYR A 34 1.18 -20.73 14.06
N ALA A 35 2.28 -21.32 13.57
CA ALA A 35 2.87 -20.96 12.29
C ALA A 35 1.91 -21.11 11.10
N LYS A 36 1.01 -22.10 11.14
CA LYS A 36 -0.02 -22.30 10.09
C LYS A 36 -0.99 -21.11 10.02
N ALA A 37 -1.58 -20.73 11.15
CA ALA A 37 -2.48 -19.58 11.25
C ALA A 37 -1.79 -18.28 10.81
N ALA A 38 -0.55 -18.06 11.29
CA ALA A 38 0.25 -16.90 10.93
C ALA A 38 0.60 -16.87 9.43
N LYS A 39 0.92 -18.02 8.83
CA LYS A 39 1.25 -18.09 7.39
C LYS A 39 0.04 -17.79 6.51
N ILE A 40 -1.15 -18.26 6.87
CA ILE A 40 -2.39 -17.96 6.15
C ILE A 40 -2.70 -16.46 6.21
N PHE A 41 -2.65 -15.85 7.40
CA PHE A 41 -2.84 -14.41 7.52
C PHE A 41 -1.77 -13.59 6.78
N PHE A 42 -0.52 -14.04 6.80
CA PHE A 42 0.56 -13.42 6.02
C PHE A 42 0.24 -13.44 4.51
N ASN A 43 -0.23 -14.57 3.99
CA ASN A 43 -0.60 -14.72 2.58
C ASN A 43 -1.81 -13.83 2.23
N PHE A 44 -2.85 -13.83 3.08
CA PHE A 44 -4.01 -12.95 2.95
C PHE A 44 -3.61 -11.47 2.90
N ALA A 45 -2.81 -11.02 3.86
CA ALA A 45 -2.33 -9.64 3.91
C ALA A 45 -1.44 -9.28 2.70
N THR A 46 -0.71 -10.26 2.15
CA THR A 46 0.09 -10.07 0.94
C THR A 46 -0.78 -9.91 -0.32
N SER A 47 -1.88 -10.66 -0.44
CA SER A 47 -2.87 -10.45 -1.52
C SER A 47 -3.46 -9.04 -1.42
N ARG A 48 -3.94 -8.66 -0.22
CA ARG A 48 -4.51 -7.33 0.03
C ARG A 48 -3.51 -6.20 -0.23
N LEU A 49 -2.25 -6.39 0.13
CA LEU A 49 -1.21 -5.40 -0.17
C LEU A 49 -1.04 -5.22 -1.68
N THR A 50 -1.05 -6.32 -2.44
CA THR A 50 -0.90 -6.29 -3.90
C THR A 50 -2.08 -5.57 -4.55
N GLU A 51 -3.31 -5.89 -4.15
CA GLU A 51 -4.54 -5.22 -4.60
C GLU A 51 -4.51 -3.72 -4.26
N ALA A 52 -4.18 -3.36 -3.02
CA ALA A 52 -4.13 -1.97 -2.58
C ALA A 52 -3.04 -1.17 -3.33
N GLN A 53 -1.88 -1.77 -3.60
CA GLN A 53 -0.82 -1.14 -4.40
C GLN A 53 -1.23 -0.95 -5.87
N GLN A 54 -1.90 -1.94 -6.47
CA GLN A 54 -2.43 -1.82 -7.83
C GLN A 54 -3.50 -0.73 -7.92
N ALA A 55 -4.41 -0.68 -6.95
CA ALA A 55 -5.43 0.36 -6.84
C ALA A 55 -4.79 1.75 -6.68
N LEU A 56 -3.78 1.89 -5.81
CA LEU A 56 -3.04 3.13 -5.62
C LEU A 56 -2.36 3.58 -6.92
N ASN A 57 -1.62 2.70 -7.59
CA ASN A 57 -0.92 3.03 -8.84
C ASN A 57 -1.90 3.46 -9.94
N LYS A 58 -3.03 2.75 -10.08
CA LYS A 58 -4.09 3.10 -11.03
C LYS A 58 -4.71 4.45 -10.71
N LEU A 59 -5.08 4.67 -9.44
CA LEU A 59 -5.64 5.94 -8.98
C LEU A 59 -4.67 7.09 -9.20
N THR A 60 -3.39 6.95 -8.86
CA THR A 60 -2.40 8.03 -9.06
C THR A 60 -2.26 8.39 -10.54
N ALA A 61 -2.26 7.40 -11.44
CA ALA A 61 -2.19 7.66 -12.88
C ALA A 61 -3.43 8.40 -13.41
N GLU A 62 -4.62 7.96 -13.04
CA GLU A 62 -5.89 8.50 -13.55
C GLU A 62 -6.27 9.84 -12.90
N THR A 63 -5.96 10.03 -11.62
CA THR A 63 -6.41 11.20 -10.84
C THR A 63 -5.67 12.49 -11.19
N ALA A 64 -4.38 12.41 -11.54
CA ALA A 64 -3.59 13.60 -11.87
C ALA A 64 -4.09 14.25 -13.17
N GLU A 65 -4.23 13.44 -14.23
CA GLU A 65 -4.74 13.92 -15.52
C GLU A 65 -6.17 14.45 -15.41
N TYR A 66 -7.04 13.73 -14.69
CA TYR A 66 -8.40 14.16 -14.45
C TYR A 66 -8.47 15.48 -13.66
N ALA A 67 -7.65 15.64 -12.62
CA ALA A 67 -7.61 16.87 -11.84
C ALA A 67 -7.17 18.07 -12.70
N VAL A 68 -6.14 17.90 -13.54
CA VAL A 68 -5.68 18.95 -14.46
C VAL A 68 -6.79 19.35 -15.44
N LYS A 69 -7.47 18.38 -16.05
CA LYS A 69 -8.59 18.65 -16.97
C LYS A 69 -9.76 19.33 -16.27
N ALA A 70 -10.09 18.90 -15.06
CA ALA A 70 -11.19 19.48 -14.29
C ALA A 70 -10.87 20.92 -13.87
N SER A 71 -9.65 21.18 -13.41
CA SER A 71 -9.19 22.53 -13.07
C SER A 71 -9.06 23.43 -14.29
N TYR A 72 -8.63 22.89 -15.43
CA TYR A 72 -8.61 23.64 -16.70
C TYR A 72 -10.03 24.03 -17.13
N ALA A 73 -10.97 23.08 -17.13
CA ALA A 73 -12.37 23.34 -17.46
C ALA A 73 -12.98 24.40 -16.53
N ALA A 74 -12.80 24.24 -15.21
CA ALA A 74 -13.28 25.19 -14.21
C ALA A 74 -12.68 26.59 -14.45
N GLY A 75 -11.36 26.71 -14.60
CA GLY A 75 -10.72 28.00 -14.86
C GLY A 75 -11.19 28.68 -16.15
N ARG A 76 -11.48 27.92 -17.22
CA ARG A 76 -12.04 28.49 -18.46
C ARG A 76 -13.47 29.00 -18.29
N VAL A 77 -14.26 28.37 -17.43
CA VAL A 77 -15.63 28.79 -17.11
C VAL A 77 -15.61 29.96 -16.14
N ASP A 78 -14.83 29.87 -15.07
CA ASP A 78 -14.68 30.93 -14.06
C ASP A 78 -14.22 32.23 -14.71
N GLU A 79 -13.19 32.18 -15.56
CA GLU A 79 -12.69 33.36 -16.28
C GLU A 79 -13.77 33.99 -17.17
N LEU A 80 -14.55 33.19 -17.90
CA LEU A 80 -15.63 33.73 -18.72
C LEU A 80 -16.67 34.44 -17.84
N MET A 81 -17.12 33.77 -16.77
CA MET A 81 -18.15 34.30 -15.89
C MET A 81 -17.67 35.57 -15.20
N LEU A 82 -16.42 35.60 -14.73
CA LEU A 82 -15.81 36.77 -14.10
C LEU A 82 -15.61 37.93 -15.09
N ILE A 83 -15.18 37.66 -16.33
CA ILE A 83 -15.12 38.71 -17.36
C ILE A 83 -16.50 39.28 -17.65
N LEU A 84 -17.55 38.45 -17.75
CA LEU A 84 -18.92 38.94 -17.98
C LEU A 84 -19.45 39.75 -16.77
N ASP A 85 -19.08 39.37 -15.55
CA ASP A 85 -19.43 40.14 -14.35
C ASP A 85 -18.65 41.46 -14.27
N GLU A 86 -17.35 41.45 -14.53
CA GLU A 86 -16.50 42.64 -14.47
C GLU A 86 -16.64 43.57 -15.69
N ALA A 87 -17.24 43.10 -16.79
CA ALA A 87 -17.57 43.91 -17.98
C ALA A 87 -18.78 44.84 -17.72
N GLN A 88 -18.71 45.55 -16.60
CA GLN A 88 -19.65 46.57 -16.13
C GLN A 88 -18.92 47.91 -16.08
N ARG A 89 -19.56 49.00 -16.53
CA ARG A 89 -18.99 50.36 -16.44
C ARG A 89 -20.09 51.40 -16.23
N GLY A 90 -19.93 52.24 -15.21
CA GLY A 90 -20.93 53.26 -14.84
C GLY A 90 -21.86 52.76 -13.74
N SER A 91 -23.13 53.14 -13.76
CA SER A 91 -24.13 52.55 -12.87
C SER A 91 -24.47 51.14 -13.34
N GLU A 92 -24.71 50.23 -12.40
CA GLU A 92 -25.09 48.81 -12.62
C GLU A 92 -26.36 48.62 -13.46
N ASN A 93 -26.99 49.73 -13.89
CA ASN A 93 -28.27 49.78 -14.57
C ASN A 93 -28.12 50.02 -16.09
N THR A 94 -26.91 50.36 -16.55
CA THR A 94 -26.68 50.85 -17.93
C THR A 94 -25.75 50.00 -18.76
N ASN A 95 -24.64 49.48 -18.21
CA ASN A 95 -23.71 48.61 -18.93
C ASN A 95 -23.33 47.41 -18.06
N TYR A 96 -23.74 46.21 -18.45
CA TYR A 96 -23.47 44.95 -17.79
C TYR A 96 -23.67 43.77 -18.74
N CYS A 97 -23.07 42.61 -18.45
CA CYS A 97 -23.17 41.42 -19.29
C CYS A 97 -23.90 40.22 -18.64
N ILE A 98 -24.29 40.32 -17.37
CA ILE A 98 -25.10 39.32 -16.68
C ILE A 98 -26.36 40.03 -16.14
N ARG A 99 -27.53 39.56 -16.57
CA ARG A 99 -28.85 40.12 -16.20
C ARG A 99 -29.63 39.17 -15.29
N HIS A 100 -30.65 39.69 -14.63
CA HIS A 100 -31.68 38.85 -14.02
C HIS A 100 -32.61 38.28 -15.09
N ASP A 101 -33.08 37.04 -14.92
CA ASP A 101 -34.08 36.41 -15.81
C ASP A 101 -35.40 37.20 -15.89
N SER A 102 -35.74 37.94 -14.82
CA SER A 102 -37.03 38.62 -14.69
C SER A 102 -37.03 40.10 -15.06
N ASN A 103 -35.86 40.74 -15.20
CA ASN A 103 -35.75 42.17 -15.54
C ASN A 103 -34.34 42.55 -16.03
N ASP A 104 -34.23 43.67 -16.73
CA ASP A 104 -32.98 44.25 -17.24
C ASP A 104 -32.62 45.59 -16.55
N ALA A 105 -33.14 45.82 -15.33
CA ALA A 105 -32.94 47.07 -14.61
C ALA A 105 -31.53 47.21 -14.01
N THR A 106 -30.95 46.09 -13.57
CA THR A 106 -29.62 46.02 -12.93
C THR A 106 -28.88 44.73 -13.29
N ALA A 107 -27.55 44.76 -13.15
CA ALA A 107 -26.70 43.58 -13.27
C ALA A 107 -27.01 42.53 -12.18
N ASP A 108 -26.92 41.24 -12.54
CA ASP A 108 -27.03 40.13 -11.59
C ASP A 108 -25.64 39.54 -11.29
N LYS A 109 -25.20 39.67 -10.04
CA LYS A 109 -23.91 39.12 -9.57
C LYS A 109 -24.05 37.77 -8.87
N SER A 110 -25.28 37.28 -8.68
CA SER A 110 -25.50 36.00 -8.04
C SER A 110 -24.91 34.79 -8.80
N PRO A 111 -24.87 34.75 -10.14
CA PRO A 111 -24.31 33.61 -10.89
C PRO A 111 -22.79 33.44 -10.72
N THR A 112 -22.05 34.50 -10.38
CA THR A 112 -20.59 34.46 -10.24
C THR A 112 -20.11 34.16 -8.83
N ALA A 113 -21.00 34.10 -7.84
CA ALA A 113 -20.67 33.79 -6.46
C ALA A 113 -19.90 32.46 -6.29
N GLY A 114 -20.10 31.50 -7.20
CA GLY A 114 -19.39 30.22 -7.22
C GLY A 114 -18.08 30.20 -8.02
N CYS A 115 -17.79 31.23 -8.81
CA CYS A 115 -16.61 31.33 -9.69
C CYS A 115 -15.38 31.90 -8.96
N ILE A 116 -15.58 32.50 -7.77
CA ILE A 116 -14.51 33.00 -6.90
C ILE A 116 -14.22 31.92 -5.84
N ALA A 117 -13.69 30.78 -6.27
CA ALA A 117 -13.27 29.74 -5.34
C ALA A 117 -11.90 30.11 -4.75
N ALA A 118 -11.85 30.40 -3.45
CA ALA A 118 -10.58 30.43 -2.74
C ALA A 118 -9.94 29.02 -2.81
N PHE A 119 -8.73 28.91 -3.35
CA PHE A 119 -7.96 27.66 -3.43
C PHE A 119 -7.83 26.93 -2.07
N SER A 120 -8.05 27.63 -0.96
CA SER A 120 -7.97 27.13 0.42
C SER A 120 -9.23 26.46 0.95
N GLN A 121 -10.40 26.59 0.32
CA GLN A 121 -11.61 25.92 0.79
C GLN A 121 -11.64 24.48 0.29
N ALA A 122 -11.40 23.55 1.21
CA ALA A 122 -11.77 22.16 1.02
C ALA A 122 -13.29 22.09 0.78
N CYS A 123 -13.73 22.02 -0.48
CA CYS A 123 -15.15 21.89 -0.82
C CYS A 123 -15.76 20.75 -0.01
N THR A 124 -16.90 21.02 0.61
CA THR A 124 -17.68 20.03 1.37
C THR A 124 -17.97 18.80 0.52
N LYS A 125 -17.95 17.62 1.16
CA LYS A 125 -18.23 16.33 0.53
C LYS A 125 -19.60 16.37 -0.14
N THR A 126 -19.62 16.47 -1.45
CA THR A 126 -20.36 15.59 -2.38
C THR A 126 -20.35 16.22 -3.76
N ALA A 127 -19.59 15.65 -4.68
CA ALA A 127 -19.97 15.78 -6.08
C ALA A 127 -20.63 14.47 -6.50
N ALA A 128 -21.94 14.50 -6.69
CA ALA A 128 -22.56 13.66 -7.70
C ALA A 128 -21.72 13.76 -8.99
N ASN A 129 -21.59 12.62 -9.67
CA ASN A 129 -20.98 12.41 -10.97
C ASN A 129 -20.79 13.69 -11.81
N LEU A 130 -19.53 14.07 -12.03
CA LEU A 130 -19.17 15.30 -12.76
C LEU A 130 -19.73 15.28 -14.18
N ASN A 131 -19.79 14.12 -14.85
CA ASN A 131 -20.33 14.03 -16.20
C ASN A 131 -21.84 14.22 -16.26
N ILE A 132 -22.59 13.75 -15.25
CA ILE A 132 -24.02 14.12 -15.10
C ILE A 132 -24.16 15.64 -14.93
N LYS A 133 -23.34 16.24 -14.05
CA LYS A 133 -23.40 17.69 -13.82
C LYS A 133 -23.01 18.50 -15.06
N LEU A 134 -21.94 18.13 -15.77
CA LEU A 134 -21.52 18.77 -17.01
C LEU A 134 -22.59 18.63 -18.09
N THR A 135 -23.18 17.44 -18.24
CA THR A 135 -24.24 17.19 -19.22
C THR A 135 -25.49 17.99 -18.92
N ALA A 136 -25.88 18.10 -17.64
CA ALA A 136 -27.01 18.92 -17.21
C ALA A 136 -26.75 20.43 -17.40
N ALA A 137 -25.52 20.90 -17.11
CA ALA A 137 -25.15 22.30 -17.20
C ALA A 137 -25.05 22.81 -18.66
N PHE A 138 -24.50 22.00 -19.57
CA PHE A 138 -24.30 22.37 -20.97
C PHE A 138 -25.32 21.73 -21.92
N LYS A 139 -26.50 21.36 -21.43
CA LYS A 139 -27.58 20.86 -22.29
C LYS A 139 -28.07 21.96 -23.23
N LYS A 140 -28.51 21.58 -24.43
CA LYS A 140 -29.01 22.48 -25.48
C LYS A 140 -30.18 23.36 -25.03
N ASP A 141 -30.94 22.96 -24.02
CA ASP A 141 -32.11 23.71 -23.54
C ASP A 141 -31.81 24.65 -22.37
N ALA A 142 -30.53 24.85 -22.00
CA ALA A 142 -30.15 25.94 -21.10
C ALA A 142 -30.19 27.24 -21.91
N SER A 143 -31.22 28.05 -21.67
CA SER A 143 -31.49 29.28 -22.42
C SER A 143 -30.41 30.32 -22.15
N THR A 144 -29.62 30.68 -23.16
CA THR A 144 -28.90 31.96 -23.17
C THR A 144 -29.85 32.99 -23.74
N GLU A 145 -30.45 33.81 -22.90
CA GLU A 145 -31.41 34.78 -23.38
C GLU A 145 -30.74 36.07 -23.87
N HIS A 146 -31.17 36.56 -25.03
CA HIS A 146 -30.67 37.83 -25.58
C HIS A 146 -31.14 39.01 -24.72
N GLY A 147 -30.19 39.85 -24.32
CA GLY A 147 -30.45 41.20 -23.83
C GLY A 147 -30.74 42.17 -24.97
N THR A 148 -31.17 43.38 -24.63
CA THR A 148 -31.00 44.49 -25.58
C THR A 148 -29.49 44.66 -25.82
N ALA A 149 -29.05 44.57 -27.08
CA ALA A 149 -27.64 44.57 -27.51
C ALA A 149 -26.79 45.76 -26.98
N SER A 150 -27.42 46.77 -26.36
CA SER A 150 -26.78 47.97 -25.83
C SER A 150 -26.22 47.83 -24.40
N LYS A 151 -26.52 46.75 -23.66
CA LYS A 151 -26.07 46.61 -22.25
C LYS A 151 -24.70 45.96 -22.12
N CYS A 152 -24.40 44.94 -22.91
CA CYS A 152 -23.13 44.22 -22.86
C CYS A 152 -22.23 44.57 -24.04
N LYS A 153 -21.15 45.30 -23.80
CA LYS A 153 -20.17 45.64 -24.85
C LYS A 153 -19.46 44.43 -25.44
N LEU A 154 -19.36 43.33 -24.68
CA LEU A 154 -18.72 42.11 -25.16
C LEU A 154 -19.53 41.37 -26.21
N THR A 155 -20.84 41.63 -26.30
CA THR A 155 -21.73 41.01 -27.30
C THR A 155 -22.11 41.99 -28.42
N GLU A 156 -21.47 43.16 -28.53
CA GLU A 156 -21.73 44.06 -29.67
C GLU A 156 -21.22 43.47 -30.99
N THR A 157 -21.63 44.07 -32.11
CA THR A 157 -21.18 43.70 -33.45
C THR A 157 -19.66 43.59 -33.51
N VAL A 158 -19.17 42.39 -33.85
CA VAL A 158 -17.74 42.04 -33.79
C VAL A 158 -16.89 43.02 -34.60
N SER A 159 -17.35 43.36 -35.81
CA SER A 159 -16.62 44.26 -36.71
C SER A 159 -16.41 45.68 -36.16
N THR A 160 -17.28 46.09 -35.24
CA THR A 160 -17.30 47.43 -34.64
C THR A 160 -16.56 47.45 -33.31
N ALA A 161 -16.75 46.40 -32.49
CA ALA A 161 -16.21 46.32 -31.14
C ALA A 161 -14.78 45.75 -31.08
N PHE A 162 -14.41 44.82 -31.97
CA PHE A 162 -13.15 44.07 -31.90
C PHE A 162 -12.23 44.22 -33.12
N GLY A 163 -12.65 45.00 -34.14
CA GLY A 163 -11.84 45.29 -35.34
C GLY A 163 -12.43 44.67 -36.62
N ARG A 164 -11.83 44.93 -37.80
CA ARG A 164 -12.39 44.63 -39.14
C ARG A 164 -12.62 43.14 -39.48
N ASP A 165 -12.42 42.23 -38.55
CA ASP A 165 -12.71 40.81 -38.77
C ASP A 165 -14.22 40.57 -38.87
N ARG A 166 -14.61 39.69 -39.80
CA ARG A 166 -16.02 39.40 -40.14
C ARG A 166 -16.51 38.06 -39.58
N GLY A 167 -15.71 37.42 -38.73
CA GLY A 167 -16.02 36.11 -38.14
C GLY A 167 -16.88 36.21 -36.88
N ASN A 168 -17.42 35.07 -36.48
CA ASN A 168 -17.99 34.89 -35.14
C ASN A 168 -16.86 34.91 -34.09
N PHE A 169 -17.20 35.27 -32.87
CA PHE A 169 -16.28 35.26 -31.73
C PHE A 169 -16.59 34.09 -30.80
N ASP A 170 -15.68 33.12 -30.74
CA ASP A 170 -15.87 31.87 -30.01
C ASP A 170 -15.53 32.02 -28.52
N LEU A 171 -16.51 31.72 -27.67
CA LEU A 171 -16.41 31.69 -26.22
C LEU A 171 -16.40 30.24 -25.70
N PRO A 172 -15.66 30.03 -24.59
CA PRO A 172 -14.75 28.92 -24.34
C PRO A 172 -14.70 27.83 -25.42
N GLY A 173 -13.80 27.97 -26.40
CA GLY A 173 -13.57 26.94 -27.42
C GLY A 173 -14.78 26.66 -28.32
N GLY A 174 -15.67 27.65 -28.48
CA GLY A 174 -16.88 27.58 -29.30
C GLY A 174 -18.04 26.84 -28.63
N MET A 175 -18.06 26.77 -27.29
CA MET A 175 -19.21 26.31 -26.50
C MET A 175 -20.33 27.34 -26.51
N LEU A 176 -19.94 28.61 -26.44
CA LEU A 176 -20.76 29.80 -26.68
C LEU A 176 -20.17 30.55 -27.87
N VAL A 177 -20.99 31.21 -28.66
CA VAL A 177 -20.51 31.93 -29.84
C VAL A 177 -21.23 33.26 -29.90
N ILE A 178 -20.49 34.35 -30.09
CA ILE A 178 -21.06 35.65 -30.44
C ILE A 178 -21.09 35.74 -31.97
N ALA A 179 -22.25 36.01 -32.54
CA ALA A 179 -22.39 36.13 -33.99
C ALA A 179 -21.67 37.39 -34.49
N SER A 180 -21.18 37.36 -35.73
CA SER A 180 -20.48 38.52 -36.33
C SER A 180 -21.30 39.82 -36.29
N ALA A 181 -22.63 39.71 -36.34
CA ALA A 181 -23.56 40.83 -36.27
C ALA A 181 -23.72 41.41 -34.85
N GLY A 182 -23.21 40.72 -33.82
CA GLY A 182 -23.49 40.97 -32.41
C GLY A 182 -24.43 39.89 -31.86
N ASP A 183 -24.56 39.90 -30.53
CA ASP A 183 -25.31 38.96 -29.70
C ASP A 183 -24.85 37.49 -29.82
N PHE A 184 -25.36 36.64 -28.92
CA PHE A 184 -25.07 35.23 -28.95
C PHE A 184 -25.72 34.55 -30.16
N GLU A 185 -25.00 33.63 -30.78
CA GLU A 185 -25.45 32.86 -31.92
C GLU A 185 -26.43 31.75 -31.47
N GLY A 186 -27.68 32.16 -31.22
CA GLY A 186 -28.78 31.33 -30.76
C GLY A 186 -29.04 31.44 -29.25
N ASP A 187 -30.17 30.91 -28.79
CA ASP A 187 -30.61 30.95 -27.39
C ASP A 187 -30.00 29.85 -26.50
N SER A 188 -28.87 29.26 -26.87
CA SER A 188 -28.31 28.12 -26.12
C SER A 188 -26.83 27.90 -26.35
N PHE A 189 -26.21 27.12 -25.46
CA PHE A 189 -24.94 26.47 -25.76
C PHE A 189 -25.04 25.69 -27.07
N LYS A 190 -23.95 25.68 -27.86
CA LYS A 190 -23.92 24.88 -29.10
C LYS A 190 -24.22 23.42 -28.79
N ALA A 191 -24.93 22.75 -29.70
CA ALA A 191 -25.32 21.33 -29.54
C ALA A 191 -24.12 20.38 -29.31
N TYR A 192 -22.92 20.80 -29.70
CA TYR A 192 -21.65 20.10 -29.51
C TYR A 192 -20.78 20.69 -28.39
N ALA A 193 -21.32 21.50 -27.47
CA ALA A 193 -20.54 22.14 -26.40
C ALA A 193 -19.74 21.12 -25.58
N LEU A 194 -20.32 19.95 -25.29
CA LEU A 194 -19.65 18.85 -24.57
C LEU A 194 -18.53 18.17 -25.37
N SER A 195 -18.38 18.46 -26.66
CA SER A 195 -17.27 17.98 -27.48
C SER A 195 -16.22 19.06 -27.74
N LYS A 196 -16.28 20.20 -27.04
CA LYS A 196 -15.31 21.28 -27.16
C LYS A 196 -14.16 21.15 -26.18
N PRO A 197 -12.97 21.69 -26.52
CA PRO A 197 -11.74 21.52 -25.75
C PRO A 197 -11.80 21.80 -24.24
N PRO A 198 -12.63 22.73 -23.72
CA PRO A 198 -12.68 22.95 -22.28
C PRO A 198 -13.23 21.75 -21.50
N VAL A 199 -14.09 20.90 -22.09
CA VAL A 199 -14.80 19.84 -21.37
C VAL A 199 -14.75 18.47 -22.04
N ASP A 200 -14.29 18.36 -23.29
CA ASP A 200 -14.30 17.10 -24.05
C ASP A 200 -13.43 16.01 -23.41
N GLY A 201 -12.27 16.38 -22.84
CA GLY A 201 -11.38 15.49 -22.12
C GLY A 201 -12.03 14.86 -20.88
N LEU A 202 -12.87 15.61 -20.16
CA LEU A 202 -13.59 15.10 -18.98
C LEU A 202 -14.64 14.06 -19.34
N LYS A 203 -15.30 14.24 -20.48
CA LYS A 203 -16.33 13.33 -20.99
C LYS A 203 -15.74 12.03 -21.56
N LYS A 204 -14.65 12.14 -22.34
CA LYS A 204 -14.03 10.99 -23.03
C LYS A 204 -13.41 9.97 -22.07
N GLU A 205 -12.83 10.43 -20.97
CA GLU A 205 -12.05 9.55 -20.08
C GLU A 205 -12.90 8.82 -19.05
N ARG A 206 -14.11 9.34 -18.76
CA ARG A 206 -15.00 8.78 -17.75
C ARG A 206 -16.45 8.73 -18.27
N PRO A 207 -16.72 8.10 -19.43
CA PRO A 207 -18.02 8.19 -20.09
C PRO A 207 -19.17 7.54 -19.30
N ALA A 208 -18.85 6.60 -18.40
CA ALA A 208 -19.77 5.93 -17.50
C ALA A 208 -19.82 6.62 -16.13
N ASP A 209 -20.94 6.44 -15.42
CA ASP A 209 -21.30 7.13 -14.18
C ASP A 209 -20.46 6.77 -12.94
N GLU A 210 -19.22 6.33 -13.11
CA GLU A 210 -18.44 5.73 -12.05
C GLU A 210 -17.61 6.80 -11.31
N ALA A 211 -17.82 6.86 -9.99
CA ALA A 211 -16.90 7.51 -9.07
C ALA A 211 -15.46 6.97 -9.25
N PHE A 212 -14.47 7.59 -8.62
CA PHE A 212 -13.15 6.92 -8.54
C PHE A 212 -13.36 5.53 -7.93
N PRO A 213 -12.68 4.49 -8.44
CA PRO A 213 -12.92 3.12 -8.01
C PRO A 213 -12.86 3.05 -6.48
N THR A 214 -13.87 2.44 -5.89
CA THR A 214 -13.88 2.19 -4.45
C THR A 214 -12.74 1.24 -4.13
N VAL A 215 -11.83 1.69 -3.28
CA VAL A 215 -10.73 0.84 -2.82
C VAL A 215 -11.26 -0.09 -1.74
N ALA A 216 -11.01 -1.39 -1.89
CA ALA A 216 -11.35 -2.36 -0.86
C ALA A 216 -10.70 -1.97 0.47
N ALA A 217 -11.42 -2.21 1.58
CA ALA A 217 -10.87 -1.97 2.90
C ALA A 217 -9.60 -2.82 3.12
N GLY A 218 -8.61 -2.25 3.80
CA GLY A 218 -7.42 -2.98 4.21
C GLY A 218 -7.76 -4.12 5.18
N PRO A 219 -6.88 -5.13 5.31
CA PRO A 219 -7.08 -6.19 6.28
C PRO A 219 -7.06 -5.64 7.72
N PRO A 220 -7.73 -6.29 8.67
CA PRO A 220 -7.78 -5.81 10.04
C PRO A 220 -6.40 -5.91 10.72
N THR A 221 -6.09 -4.90 11.53
CA THR A 221 -4.85 -4.82 12.33
C THR A 221 -5.11 -4.91 13.84
N THR A 222 -6.33 -5.26 14.24
CA THR A 222 -6.79 -5.29 15.65
C THR A 222 -7.40 -6.65 15.97
N LYS A 223 -7.39 -7.03 17.26
CA LYS A 223 -8.00 -8.27 17.75
C LYS A 223 -9.45 -8.41 17.29
N THR A 224 -10.28 -7.39 17.53
CA THR A 224 -11.70 -7.40 17.17
C THR A 224 -11.92 -7.50 15.67
N GLY A 225 -11.12 -6.78 14.88
CA GLY A 225 -11.22 -6.84 13.42
C GLY A 225 -10.85 -8.21 12.86
N ILE A 226 -9.79 -8.84 13.41
CA ILE A 226 -9.38 -10.19 13.00
C ILE A 226 -10.46 -11.21 13.39
N LEU A 227 -11.02 -11.13 14.61
CA LEU A 227 -12.11 -12.03 15.02
C LEU A 227 -13.31 -11.92 14.09
N ALA A 228 -13.70 -10.69 13.72
CA ALA A 228 -14.85 -10.45 12.84
C ALA A 228 -14.71 -11.13 11.48
N ILE A 229 -13.53 -11.10 10.86
CA ILE A 229 -13.31 -11.75 9.55
C ILE A 229 -13.11 -13.27 9.63
N LEU A 230 -12.98 -13.83 10.83
CA LEU A 230 -12.88 -15.27 11.04
C LEU A 230 -14.25 -15.92 11.27
N GLN A 231 -15.27 -15.13 11.62
CA GLN A 231 -16.63 -15.61 11.84
C GLN A 231 -17.27 -16.12 10.55
N LYS A 232 -18.05 -17.20 10.68
CA LYS A 232 -18.73 -17.84 9.56
C LYS A 232 -19.60 -16.85 8.79
N GLY A 233 -19.39 -16.75 7.48
CA GLY A 233 -20.14 -15.88 6.58
C GLY A 233 -19.61 -14.44 6.51
N SER A 234 -18.56 -14.13 7.27
CA SER A 234 -17.90 -12.82 7.28
C SER A 234 -16.50 -12.86 6.68
N GLN A 235 -16.05 -14.02 6.17
CA GLN A 235 -14.73 -14.15 5.57
C GLN A 235 -14.62 -13.34 4.28
N PRO A 236 -13.57 -12.53 4.12
CA PRO A 236 -13.25 -11.98 2.82
C PRO A 236 -12.78 -13.10 1.87
N PRO A 237 -13.15 -13.08 0.57
CA PRO A 237 -12.78 -14.11 -0.41
C PRO A 237 -11.27 -14.41 -0.49
N GLU A 238 -10.44 -13.40 -0.22
CA GLU A 238 -8.99 -13.49 -0.24
C GLU A 238 -8.44 -14.28 0.95
N LEU A 239 -9.16 -14.32 2.08
CA LEU A 239 -8.81 -15.17 3.22
C LEU A 239 -9.09 -16.63 2.91
N GLU A 240 -10.24 -16.93 2.32
CA GLU A 240 -10.57 -18.29 1.85
C GLU A 240 -9.57 -18.76 0.79
N THR A 241 -9.23 -17.88 -0.16
CA THR A 241 -8.19 -18.12 -1.16
C THR A 241 -6.84 -18.40 -0.51
N ALA A 242 -6.47 -17.66 0.54
CA ALA A 242 -5.23 -17.91 1.27
C ALA A 242 -5.21 -19.29 1.96
N VAL A 243 -6.35 -19.76 2.47
CA VAL A 243 -6.49 -21.12 3.04
C VAL A 243 -6.38 -22.17 1.93
N LYS A 244 -7.15 -22.05 0.85
CA LYS A 244 -7.11 -22.96 -0.32
C LYS A 244 -5.68 -23.08 -0.85
N ASN A 245 -4.99 -21.95 -1.05
CA ASN A 245 -3.60 -21.92 -1.50
C ASN A 245 -2.61 -22.56 -0.51
N TYR A 246 -2.82 -22.38 0.79
CA TYR A 246 -1.96 -23.01 1.80
C TYR A 246 -2.02 -24.54 1.73
N TYR A 247 -3.20 -25.10 1.48
CA TYR A 247 -3.41 -26.54 1.38
C TYR A 247 -3.21 -27.12 -0.03
N GLY A 248 -3.03 -26.27 -1.04
CA GLY A 248 -2.98 -26.70 -2.44
C GLY A 248 -4.31 -27.23 -2.95
N TRP A 249 -5.43 -26.74 -2.39
CA TRP A 249 -6.77 -27.05 -2.86
C TRP A 249 -7.10 -26.29 -4.13
N ASP A 250 -8.03 -26.84 -4.93
CA ASP A 250 -8.55 -26.17 -6.10
C ASP A 250 -9.46 -24.98 -5.72
N ALA A 251 -9.68 -24.05 -6.67
CA ALA A 251 -10.47 -22.85 -6.42
C ALA A 251 -11.94 -23.16 -6.05
N ASN A 252 -12.47 -24.27 -6.57
CA ASN A 252 -13.86 -24.70 -6.37
C ASN A 252 -14.00 -25.66 -5.17
N HIS A 253 -12.96 -25.77 -4.33
CA HIS A 253 -13.03 -26.55 -3.11
C HIS A 253 -14.18 -26.07 -2.22
N ASN A 254 -14.86 -27.03 -1.59
CA ASN A 254 -16.06 -26.79 -0.79
C ASN A 254 -15.83 -25.73 0.30
N ASP A 255 -16.62 -24.66 0.28
CA ASP A 255 -16.49 -23.53 1.21
C ASP A 255 -16.82 -23.93 2.67
N ASP A 256 -17.70 -24.91 2.93
CA ASP A 256 -17.93 -25.45 4.28
C ASP A 256 -16.69 -26.19 4.81
N ALA A 257 -15.93 -26.84 3.93
CA ALA A 257 -14.67 -27.48 4.30
C ALA A 257 -13.60 -26.44 4.62
N VAL A 258 -13.54 -25.35 3.85
CA VAL A 258 -12.67 -24.20 4.13
C VAL A 258 -13.02 -23.58 5.48
N GLN A 259 -14.30 -23.35 5.75
CA GLN A 259 -14.78 -22.82 7.03
C GLN A 259 -14.38 -23.71 8.20
N THR A 260 -14.57 -25.03 8.06
CA THR A 260 -14.20 -26.00 9.09
C THR A 260 -12.71 -25.90 9.41
N GLU A 261 -11.88 -25.74 8.38
CA GLU A 261 -10.44 -25.63 8.54
C GLU A 261 -10.02 -24.28 9.12
N ILE A 262 -10.70 -23.18 8.80
CA ILE A 262 -10.53 -21.87 9.47
C ILE A 262 -10.81 -22.02 10.97
N THR A 263 -11.94 -22.59 11.36
CA THR A 263 -12.29 -22.82 12.77
C THR A 263 -11.21 -23.59 13.51
N LYS A 264 -10.68 -24.64 12.88
CA LYS A 264 -9.63 -25.49 13.44
C LYS A 264 -8.29 -24.77 13.57
N ILE A 265 -7.85 -24.08 12.52
CA ILE A 265 -6.53 -23.42 12.47
C ILE A 265 -6.44 -22.27 13.46
N PHE A 266 -7.51 -21.48 13.54
CA PHE A 266 -7.56 -20.31 14.42
C PHE A 266 -8.10 -20.64 15.82
N GLY A 267 -8.50 -21.89 16.05
CA GLY A 267 -9.04 -22.37 17.33
C GLY A 267 -10.23 -21.56 17.78
N LEU A 268 -11.20 -21.37 16.88
CA LEU A 268 -12.45 -20.65 17.18
C LEU A 268 -13.33 -21.47 18.12
N SER A 269 -13.98 -20.79 19.08
CA SER A 269 -15.05 -21.39 19.89
C SER A 269 -16.29 -21.68 19.04
N GLU A 270 -17.18 -22.55 19.52
CA GLU A 270 -18.42 -22.92 18.80
C GLU A 270 -19.31 -21.72 18.47
N ASP A 271 -19.35 -20.72 19.37
CA ASP A 271 -20.08 -19.47 19.19
C ASP A 271 -19.29 -18.41 18.39
N GLY A 272 -18.04 -18.70 18.00
CA GLY A 272 -17.18 -17.79 17.23
C GLY A 272 -16.77 -16.53 17.98
N THR A 273 -16.91 -16.49 19.31
CA THR A 273 -16.58 -15.30 20.13
C THR A 273 -15.13 -15.28 20.64
N LYS A 274 -14.43 -16.42 20.57
CA LYS A 274 -13.05 -16.57 21.06
C LYS A 274 -12.18 -17.29 20.03
N SER A 275 -10.87 -17.05 20.12
CA SER A 275 -9.85 -17.68 19.27
C SER A 275 -8.58 -17.89 20.08
N THR A 276 -8.08 -19.13 20.16
CA THR A 276 -6.80 -19.42 20.82
C THR A 276 -5.63 -18.73 20.12
N TYR A 277 -5.72 -18.58 18.79
CA TYR A 277 -4.75 -17.81 18.03
C TYR A 277 -4.73 -16.34 18.45
N LEU A 278 -5.90 -15.70 18.60
CA LEU A 278 -5.98 -14.30 19.03
C LEU A 278 -5.50 -14.08 20.46
N ASP A 279 -5.70 -15.06 21.35
CA ASP A 279 -5.18 -14.99 22.72
C ASP A 279 -3.64 -14.98 22.74
N VAL A 280 -3.00 -15.66 21.78
CA VAL A 280 -1.54 -15.60 21.60
C VAL A 280 -1.12 -14.25 21.04
N LEU A 281 -1.83 -13.72 20.03
CA LEU A 281 -1.54 -12.40 19.46
C LEU A 281 -1.60 -11.29 20.51
N GLU A 282 -2.56 -11.36 21.43
CA GLU A 282 -2.75 -10.36 22.50
C GLU A 282 -1.64 -10.38 23.55
N LYS A 283 -1.07 -11.56 23.82
CA LYS A 283 0.03 -11.74 24.78
C LYS A 283 1.40 -11.43 24.18
N LEU A 284 1.52 -11.46 22.86
CA LEU A 284 2.78 -11.21 22.19
C LEU A 284 3.20 -9.75 22.35
N GLY A 285 4.32 -9.55 23.05
CA GLY A 285 4.86 -8.23 23.36
C GLY A 285 6.33 -8.09 22.98
N TYR A 286 6.76 -6.86 22.71
CA TYR A 286 8.15 -6.54 22.40
C TYR A 286 8.68 -5.47 23.36
N LYS A 287 9.85 -5.74 23.93
CA LYS A 287 10.59 -4.78 24.75
C LYS A 287 11.82 -4.30 23.98
N GLN A 288 11.88 -3.00 23.71
CA GLN A 288 13.01 -2.40 23.01
C GLN A 288 14.23 -2.37 23.94
N LYS A 289 15.42 -2.63 23.40
CA LYS A 289 16.66 -2.76 24.20
C LYS A 289 17.04 -1.51 25.00
N SER A 290 16.56 -0.33 24.62
CA SER A 290 16.83 0.94 25.32
C SER A 290 15.88 1.21 26.49
N ASP A 291 14.77 0.47 26.61
CA ASP A 291 13.78 0.70 27.67
C ASP A 291 14.14 -0.06 28.94
N THR A 292 14.79 0.65 29.86
CA THR A 292 15.14 0.13 31.18
C THR A 292 13.93 -0.10 32.09
N ALA A 293 12.73 0.39 31.75
CA ALA A 293 11.56 0.29 32.64
C ALA A 293 10.17 0.17 31.98
N ALA A 294 10.02 0.15 30.65
CA ALA A 294 8.69 -0.02 30.04
C ALA A 294 8.23 -1.49 30.00
N ASP A 295 6.94 -1.71 30.28
CA ASP A 295 6.24 -2.96 29.96
C ASP A 295 6.35 -3.25 28.45
N PRO A 296 6.36 -4.52 28.01
CA PRO A 296 6.40 -4.85 26.60
C PRO A 296 5.21 -4.23 25.84
N ILE A 297 5.50 -3.57 24.72
CA ILE A 297 4.47 -3.04 23.81
C ILE A 297 3.76 -4.22 23.17
N LYS A 298 2.42 -4.27 23.20
CA LYS A 298 1.64 -5.39 22.66
C LYS A 298 1.58 -5.35 21.13
N LEU A 299 1.46 -6.51 20.50
CA LEU A 299 1.48 -6.69 19.02
C LEU A 299 0.57 -5.72 18.26
N PHE A 300 -0.65 -5.48 18.75
CA PHE A 300 -1.63 -4.62 18.08
C PHE A 300 -1.31 -3.13 18.20
N GLU A 301 -0.57 -2.74 19.23
CA GLU A 301 -0.13 -1.37 19.51
C GLU A 301 1.18 -1.02 18.80
N MET A 302 1.94 -2.02 18.35
CA MET A 302 3.18 -1.79 17.60
C MET A 302 2.91 -1.05 16.28
N ASN A 303 3.77 -0.07 16.00
CA ASN A 303 3.91 0.51 14.66
C ASN A 303 4.81 -0.38 13.77
N GLU A 304 4.96 -0.02 12.50
CA GLU A 304 5.71 -0.84 11.54
C GLU A 304 7.20 -0.99 11.91
N GLU A 305 7.84 0.08 12.39
CA GLU A 305 9.24 0.05 12.81
C GLU A 305 9.44 -0.89 14.00
N MET A 306 8.55 -0.83 15.00
CA MET A 306 8.55 -1.72 16.15
C MET A 306 8.35 -3.18 15.72
N LEU A 307 7.45 -3.45 14.78
CA LEU A 307 7.23 -4.81 14.26
C LEU A 307 8.47 -5.37 13.56
N VAL A 308 9.17 -4.57 12.75
CA VAL A 308 10.42 -4.97 12.11
C VAL A 308 11.51 -5.26 13.15
N ASN A 309 11.67 -4.37 14.14
CA ASN A 309 12.65 -4.55 15.20
C ASN A 309 12.36 -5.80 16.06
N ALA A 310 11.10 -6.03 16.41
CA ALA A 310 10.64 -7.22 17.12
C ALA A 310 10.92 -8.49 16.31
N THR A 311 10.64 -8.46 15.00
CA THR A 311 10.89 -9.58 14.09
C THR A 311 12.37 -9.94 14.02
N ASN A 312 13.24 -8.93 13.91
CA ASN A 312 14.69 -9.12 13.89
C ASN A 312 15.20 -9.69 15.23
N ALA A 313 14.68 -9.20 16.35
CA ALA A 313 15.03 -9.70 17.68
C ALA A 313 14.61 -11.16 17.87
N ALA A 314 13.37 -11.51 17.50
CA ALA A 314 12.88 -12.89 17.57
C ALA A 314 13.70 -13.83 16.66
N THR A 315 14.04 -13.37 15.45
CA THR A 315 14.91 -14.12 14.52
C THR A 315 16.29 -14.39 15.12
N ALA A 316 16.93 -13.37 15.70
CA ALA A 316 18.24 -13.52 16.33
C ALA A 316 18.21 -14.49 17.52
N THR A 317 17.16 -14.43 18.34
CA THR A 317 16.96 -15.37 19.45
C THR A 317 16.81 -16.81 18.95
N ASN A 318 15.99 -17.03 17.92
CA ASN A 318 15.81 -18.35 17.31
C ASN A 318 17.10 -18.91 16.69
N LEU A 319 17.91 -18.07 16.05
CA LEU A 319 19.21 -18.47 15.51
C LEU A 319 20.19 -18.86 16.63
N LYS A 320 20.23 -18.09 17.73
CA LYS A 320 21.04 -18.43 18.92
C LYS A 320 20.59 -19.74 19.55
N ALA A 321 19.28 -19.95 19.69
CA ALA A 321 18.73 -21.19 20.22
C ALA A 321 19.08 -22.40 19.33
N LYS A 322 18.99 -22.26 18.00
CA LYS A 322 19.42 -23.31 17.05
C LYS A 322 20.92 -23.59 17.12
N ALA A 323 21.74 -22.55 17.30
CA ALA A 323 23.18 -22.69 17.48
C ALA A 323 23.54 -23.35 18.82
N ALA A 324 22.76 -23.12 19.89
CA ALA A 324 22.94 -23.80 21.17
C ALA A 324 22.42 -25.25 21.16
N ALA A 325 21.34 -25.53 20.41
CA ALA A 325 20.73 -26.85 20.29
C ALA A 325 21.51 -27.81 19.38
N LYS A 326 22.35 -27.29 18.49
CA LYS A 326 23.45 -28.05 17.91
C LYS A 326 24.67 -27.79 18.77
N PRO A 327 24.96 -28.59 19.82
CA PRO A 327 26.32 -28.60 20.31
C PRO A 327 27.17 -28.87 19.08
N CYS A 328 28.07 -27.94 18.73
CA CYS A 328 29.31 -28.40 18.14
C CYS A 328 29.71 -29.54 19.07
N THR A 329 29.67 -30.79 18.59
CA THR A 329 30.28 -31.89 19.31
C THR A 329 31.66 -31.36 19.62
N ALA A 330 31.90 -30.97 20.88
CA ALA A 330 33.20 -30.51 21.29
C ALA A 330 34.12 -31.60 20.75
N ALA A 331 35.04 -31.23 19.85
CA ALA A 331 36.05 -32.17 19.41
C ALA A 331 36.66 -32.68 20.71
N LYS A 332 36.38 -33.95 21.07
CA LYS A 332 36.84 -34.51 22.35
C LYS A 332 38.33 -34.22 22.39
N ALA A 333 38.82 -33.63 23.47
CA ALA A 333 40.24 -33.36 23.54
C ALA A 333 40.99 -34.69 23.34
N PRO A 334 42.16 -34.72 22.67
CA PRO A 334 42.91 -35.95 22.42
C PRO A 334 43.13 -36.80 23.69
N LYS A 335 43.25 -36.15 24.86
CA LYS A 335 43.35 -36.81 26.17
C LYS A 335 42.09 -37.59 26.56
N ASP A 336 40.91 -37.01 26.38
CA ASP A 336 39.64 -37.64 26.76
C ASP A 336 39.33 -38.86 25.88
N ALA A 337 39.74 -38.82 24.61
CA ALA A 337 39.61 -39.95 23.69
C ALA A 337 40.60 -41.09 24.02
N GLU A 338 41.83 -40.75 24.40
CA GLU A 338 42.84 -41.72 24.81
C GLU A 338 42.49 -42.40 26.15
N GLU A 339 41.97 -41.64 27.13
CA GLU A 339 41.48 -42.19 28.40
C GLU A 339 40.31 -43.17 28.20
N LEU A 340 39.43 -42.89 27.23
CA LEU A 340 38.30 -43.77 26.89
C LEU A 340 38.77 -45.12 26.32
N CYS A 341 39.83 -45.13 25.50
CA CYS A 341 40.45 -46.37 25.03
C CYS A 341 41.20 -47.08 26.17
N ASN A 342 42.01 -46.36 26.97
CA ASN A 342 42.80 -46.94 28.05
C ASN A 342 41.93 -47.61 29.14
N GLY A 343 40.70 -47.13 29.36
CA GLY A 343 39.74 -47.74 30.28
C GLY A 343 39.26 -49.15 29.90
N LYS A 344 39.58 -49.63 28.69
CA LYS A 344 39.26 -50.99 28.19
C LYS A 344 40.44 -51.97 28.27
N SER A 345 41.47 -51.62 29.05
CA SER A 345 42.81 -52.24 29.13
C SER A 345 42.92 -53.77 29.24
N GLY A 346 41.84 -54.50 29.52
CA GLY A 346 41.87 -55.94 29.75
C GLY A 346 41.43 -56.84 28.59
N ASP A 347 40.65 -56.33 27.61
CA ASP A 347 39.98 -57.18 26.63
C ASP A 347 40.19 -56.70 25.18
N ALA A 348 40.76 -57.58 24.35
CA ALA A 348 41.07 -57.30 22.96
C ALA A 348 39.82 -57.12 22.10
N ASN A 349 38.73 -57.82 22.43
CA ASN A 349 37.49 -57.72 21.65
C ASN A 349 36.80 -56.38 21.92
N SER A 350 36.55 -56.02 23.18
CA SER A 350 35.93 -54.73 23.50
C SER A 350 36.78 -53.51 23.08
N CYS A 351 38.11 -53.64 23.07
CA CYS A 351 38.97 -52.59 22.55
C CYS A 351 38.82 -52.39 21.03
N ASN A 352 38.81 -53.48 20.25
CA ASN A 352 38.73 -53.40 18.78
C ASN A 352 37.30 -53.10 18.28
N GLU A 353 36.27 -53.42 19.06
CA GLU A 353 34.88 -53.02 18.80
C GLU A 353 34.62 -51.53 19.07
N THR A 354 35.46 -50.90 19.90
CA THR A 354 35.34 -49.46 20.19
C THR A 354 35.88 -48.65 19.02
N ALA A 355 34.99 -47.92 18.34
CA ALA A 355 35.33 -47.10 17.19
C ALA A 355 36.45 -46.09 17.52
N GLY A 356 37.59 -46.23 16.84
CA GLY A 356 38.74 -45.35 17.02
C GLY A 356 39.82 -45.88 17.97
N CYS A 357 39.60 -46.98 18.71
CA CYS A 357 40.61 -47.63 19.54
C CYS A 357 41.31 -48.79 18.82
N ASN A 358 42.47 -49.21 19.31
CA ASN A 358 43.25 -50.33 18.81
C ASN A 358 43.92 -51.08 19.98
N TYR A 359 43.79 -52.40 19.98
CA TYR A 359 44.43 -53.26 20.96
C TYR A 359 45.88 -53.62 20.57
N ASN A 360 46.83 -53.24 21.41
CA ASN A 360 48.23 -53.62 21.35
C ASN A 360 48.56 -54.67 22.41
N SER A 361 48.72 -55.92 21.98
CA SER A 361 49.05 -57.06 22.84
C SER A 361 50.41 -56.96 23.54
N THR A 362 51.32 -56.12 23.03
CA THR A 362 52.66 -55.91 23.61
C THR A 362 52.76 -54.63 24.45
N GLY A 363 51.63 -53.94 24.71
CA GLY A 363 51.59 -52.73 25.54
C GLY A 363 51.67 -53.01 27.04
N GLU A 364 51.95 -51.97 27.84
CA GLU A 364 51.86 -52.01 29.31
C GLU A 364 50.47 -52.53 29.75
N ALA A 365 50.40 -53.31 30.83
CA ALA A 365 49.17 -54.01 31.26
C ALA A 365 47.93 -53.10 31.37
N ASN A 366 48.12 -51.81 31.65
CA ASN A 366 47.04 -50.83 31.80
C ASN A 366 46.88 -49.88 30.59
N LYS A 367 47.58 -50.13 29.47
CA LYS A 367 47.58 -49.32 28.22
C LYS A 367 47.55 -50.18 26.96
N LYS A 368 46.99 -51.40 27.04
CA LYS A 368 46.88 -52.28 25.88
C LYS A 368 45.84 -51.82 24.88
N CYS A 369 44.93 -50.91 25.24
CA CYS A 369 43.95 -50.34 24.33
C CYS A 369 44.22 -48.84 24.15
N THR A 370 44.67 -48.42 22.97
CA THR A 370 45.08 -47.03 22.69
C THR A 370 44.30 -46.45 21.52
N LEU A 371 44.25 -45.12 21.42
CA LEU A 371 43.59 -44.42 20.32
C LEU A 371 44.36 -44.63 19.01
N LYS A 372 43.66 -44.94 17.92
CA LYS A 372 44.28 -45.03 16.58
C LYS A 372 44.98 -43.73 16.24
N LYS A 373 46.20 -43.83 15.70
CA LYS A 373 47.04 -42.68 15.30
C LYS A 373 46.32 -41.69 14.38
N GLU A 374 45.46 -42.20 13.48
CA GLU A 374 44.66 -41.39 12.56
C GLU A 374 43.64 -40.50 13.29
N MET A 375 42.96 -41.04 14.31
CA MET A 375 41.99 -40.28 15.12
C MET A 375 42.71 -39.25 16.00
N LYS A 376 43.87 -39.61 16.55
CA LYS A 376 44.71 -38.70 17.32
C LYS A 376 45.16 -37.48 16.50
N ALA A 377 45.61 -37.70 15.27
CA ALA A 377 46.02 -36.64 14.36
C ALA A 377 44.84 -35.74 13.92
N GLN A 378 43.64 -36.31 13.75
CA GLN A 378 42.43 -35.53 13.44
C GLN A 378 41.99 -34.63 14.61
N LEU A 379 42.09 -35.13 15.84
CA LEU A 379 41.72 -34.38 17.06
C LEU A 379 42.74 -33.26 17.37
N GLU A 380 44.03 -33.48 17.10
CA GLU A 380 45.07 -32.45 17.22
C GLU A 380 44.90 -31.31 16.20
N LYS A 381 44.53 -31.64 14.95
CA LYS A 381 44.18 -30.62 13.94
C LYS A 381 42.94 -29.82 14.33
N ALA A 382 41.89 -30.47 14.81
CA ALA A 382 40.65 -29.82 15.24
C ALA A 382 40.87 -28.88 16.45
N SER A 383 41.84 -29.18 17.31
CA SER A 383 42.16 -28.36 18.50
C SER A 383 42.96 -27.09 18.15
N GLN A 384 43.70 -27.08 17.03
CA GLN A 384 44.46 -25.90 16.58
C GLN A 384 43.60 -24.84 15.88
N GLU A 385 42.48 -25.21 15.25
CA GLU A 385 41.62 -24.24 14.56
C GLU A 385 40.74 -23.39 15.50
N THR A 386 40.55 -23.82 16.75
CA THR A 386 39.79 -23.08 17.78
C THR A 386 40.61 -22.03 18.54
N GLY A 387 41.93 -21.95 18.30
CA GLY A 387 42.84 -21.08 19.05
C GLY A 387 43.38 -19.91 18.22
N GLY A 388 42.55 -18.92 17.88
CA GLY A 388 43.07 -17.61 17.45
C GLY A 388 42.18 -16.78 16.53
N LYS A 389 41.43 -15.83 17.11
CA LYS A 389 41.52 -14.38 16.83
C LYS A 389 40.41 -13.63 17.58
N ASP A 390 40.77 -13.13 18.75
CA ASP A 390 40.11 -11.99 19.38
C ASP A 390 40.48 -10.70 18.65
N GLY A 391 39.48 -9.83 18.49
CA GLY A 391 39.61 -8.38 18.62
C GLY A 391 40.31 -7.59 17.51
N LYS A 392 39.57 -7.22 16.46
CA LYS A 392 39.69 -5.86 15.88
C LYS A 392 38.38 -5.42 15.21
N LEU A 393 37.73 -4.43 15.81
CA LEU A 393 36.68 -3.62 15.17
C LEU A 393 37.23 -3.00 13.88
N LEU A 394 36.50 -3.19 12.77
CA LEU A 394 36.46 -2.29 11.61
C LEU A 394 35.03 -2.33 11.01
N PRO A 395 34.58 -1.23 10.38
CA PRO A 395 33.19 -0.78 10.37
C PRO A 395 32.27 -1.60 9.47
N ILE A 396 30.99 -1.62 9.85
CA ILE A 396 29.88 -2.14 9.06
C ILE A 396 29.78 -1.30 7.78
N ASP A 397 30.21 -1.88 6.66
CA ASP A 397 29.96 -1.34 5.34
C ASP A 397 28.53 -1.72 4.94
N VAL A 398 27.66 -0.71 4.84
CA VAL A 398 26.27 -0.84 4.40
C VAL A 398 26.27 -1.27 2.93
N PRO A 399 25.62 -2.39 2.54
CA PRO A 399 25.54 -2.79 1.14
C PRO A 399 24.70 -1.78 0.34
N ASN A 400 25.40 -0.88 -0.34
CA ASN A 400 24.85 0.12 -1.25
C ASN A 400 24.35 -0.55 -2.54
N ILE A 401 23.12 -1.09 -2.51
CA ILE A 401 22.47 -1.75 -3.66
C ILE A 401 22.02 -0.74 -4.74
N LEU A 402 22.18 0.58 -4.53
CA LEU A 402 21.73 1.61 -5.47
C LEU A 402 22.79 2.15 -6.44
N LYS A 403 24.07 1.74 -6.37
CA LYS A 403 25.10 2.20 -7.35
C LYS A 403 25.37 1.25 -8.53
N LYS A 404 24.91 -0.02 -8.50
CA LYS A 404 25.17 -0.98 -9.60
C LYS A 404 24.25 -0.85 -10.82
N LYS A 405 23.19 -0.05 -10.78
CA LYS A 405 22.31 0.19 -11.95
C LYS A 405 22.71 1.37 -12.84
N MET A 406 23.64 2.25 -12.41
CA MET A 406 24.09 3.38 -13.25
C MET A 406 25.46 3.19 -13.93
N ALA A 407 26.25 2.17 -13.53
CA ALA A 407 27.52 1.87 -14.20
C ALA A 407 27.39 0.91 -15.41
N LYS A 408 26.24 0.22 -15.58
CA LYS A 408 26.02 -0.71 -16.70
C LYS A 408 25.39 -0.07 -17.96
N ARG A 409 25.19 1.26 -17.97
CA ARG A 409 24.66 2.02 -19.11
C ARG A 409 25.68 2.92 -19.81
N LYS A 410 26.98 2.82 -19.46
CA LYS A 410 28.06 3.62 -20.07
C LYS A 410 29.17 2.79 -20.74
N THR A 411 28.93 1.50 -20.98
CA THR A 411 29.87 0.64 -21.71
C THR A 411 29.13 -0.40 -22.54
N ARG A 412 28.32 0.09 -23.47
CA ARG A 412 27.97 -0.55 -24.73
C ARG A 412 27.58 0.61 -25.66
N MET A 413 28.16 0.58 -26.86
CA MET A 413 28.15 1.56 -27.95
C MET A 413 26.82 2.29 -28.14
#